data_AF-A0A7X4A593-F1
#
_entry.id   AF-A0A7X4A593-F1
#
_cell.length_a   1.000
_cell.length_b   1.000
_cell.length_c   1.000
_cell.angle_alpha   90.00
_cell.angle_beta   90.00
_cell.angle_gamma   90.00
#
_symmetry.space_group_name_H-M   'P 1'
#
loop_
_entity.id
_entity.type
_entity.pdbx_description
1 polymer ?
#
loop_
_entity_poly.entity_id
_entity_poly.type
_entity_poly.pdbx_seq_one_letter_code
_entity_poly.pdbx_strand_id
1 'polypeptide(L)'
;LPELGDDIDIRTDVPAYRVFMDGKQVAEPTDLHDWWRDDLVTFVLGCSFSFEHALVQAGLRLRHWDAGTTVPMYKTNIETAATPRFSGPTVVSMRPFSPADAIRAIQTTSRYPSVHGAPIHFGDPAAIGIADIDAPDYGDAVEMRAGEVPVFWACGVTPQAVIERAKPPLCITHKPGSMLITDLPNSSLAVF
;
A
#
# COMPACT_ATOMS: atom_id res chain seq x y z
N LEU A 1 -21.04 1.67 -3.05
CA LEU A 1 -20.09 2.81 -2.89
C LEU A 1 -20.17 3.66 -4.17
N PRO A 2 -21.15 4.57 -4.30
CA PRO A 2 -21.57 5.11 -5.59
C PRO A 2 -20.51 5.98 -6.30
N GLU A 3 -19.56 6.55 -5.54
CA GLU A 3 -18.46 7.33 -6.13
C GLU A 3 -17.37 6.45 -6.76
N LEU A 4 -17.38 5.14 -6.49
CA LEU A 4 -16.36 4.19 -6.96
C LEU A 4 -16.85 3.28 -8.09
N GLY A 5 -18.16 3.19 -8.27
CA GLY A 5 -18.82 2.36 -9.26
C GLY A 5 -20.32 2.22 -8.95
N ASP A 6 -21.10 1.88 -9.97
CA ASP A 6 -22.56 1.93 -9.89
C ASP A 6 -23.15 0.78 -9.05
N ASP A 7 -22.52 -0.39 -9.05
CA ASP A 7 -23.03 -1.62 -8.43
C ASP A 7 -22.09 -2.24 -7.39
N ILE A 8 -21.08 -1.49 -6.92
CA ILE A 8 -20.10 -2.01 -5.95
C ILE A 8 -20.75 -2.38 -4.61
N ASP A 9 -20.67 -3.67 -4.30
CA ASP A 9 -20.90 -4.28 -2.99
C ASP A 9 -19.57 -4.71 -2.34
N ILE A 10 -19.13 -3.92 -1.35
CA ILE A 10 -17.87 -4.16 -0.65
C ILE A 10 -17.84 -5.51 0.08
N ARG A 11 -18.98 -6.17 0.28
CA ARG A 11 -19.06 -7.47 0.97
C ARG A 11 -18.64 -8.64 0.09
N THR A 12 -18.64 -8.47 -1.22
CA THR A 12 -18.39 -9.54 -2.20
C THR A 12 -17.40 -9.19 -3.29
N ASP A 13 -17.26 -7.91 -3.61
CA ASP A 13 -16.56 -7.48 -4.84
C ASP A 13 -15.04 -7.36 -4.65
N VAL A 14 -14.55 -7.72 -3.45
CA VAL A 14 -13.13 -7.90 -3.17
C VAL A 14 -12.82 -9.40 -3.20
N PRO A 15 -11.78 -9.87 -3.92
CA PRO A 15 -11.55 -11.31 -4.09
C PRO A 15 -11.31 -12.10 -2.79
N ALA A 16 -10.74 -11.46 -1.76
CA ALA A 16 -10.50 -12.06 -0.46
C ALA A 16 -10.28 -11.00 0.62
N TYR A 17 -10.66 -11.34 1.85
CA TYR A 17 -10.58 -10.48 3.02
C TYR A 17 -9.70 -11.07 4.12
N ARG A 18 -9.41 -10.25 5.13
CA ARG A 18 -8.88 -10.66 6.43
C ARG A 18 -9.77 -10.07 7.51
N VAL A 19 -10.22 -10.92 8.42
CA VAL A 19 -11.00 -10.50 9.60
C VAL A 19 -10.10 -10.51 10.81
N PHE A 20 -10.13 -9.42 11.57
CA PHE A 20 -9.41 -9.23 12.81
C PHE A 20 -10.39 -9.03 13.97
N MET A 21 -10.19 -9.76 15.06
CA MET A 21 -10.88 -9.54 16.35
C MET A 21 -9.83 -9.28 17.43
N ASP A 22 -10.00 -8.19 18.18
CA ASP A 22 -9.06 -7.72 19.20
C ASP A 22 -7.60 -7.66 18.70
N GLY A 23 -7.45 -7.23 17.45
CA GLY A 23 -6.15 -7.08 16.75
C GLY A 23 -5.51 -8.39 16.29
N LYS A 24 -6.19 -9.54 16.40
CA LYS A 24 -5.70 -10.83 15.90
C LYS A 24 -6.47 -11.24 14.66
N GLN A 25 -5.78 -11.68 13.62
CA GLN A 25 -6.42 -12.26 12.46
C GLN A 25 -7.10 -13.58 12.84
N VAL A 26 -8.38 -13.72 12.51
CA VAL A 26 -9.22 -14.89 12.88
C VAL A 26 -9.80 -15.62 11.68
N ALA A 27 -9.90 -14.97 10.51
CA ALA A 27 -10.41 -15.59 9.29
C ALA A 27 -9.88 -14.89 8.02
N GLU A 28 -9.94 -15.62 6.89
CA GLU A 28 -9.71 -15.10 5.53
C GLU A 28 -10.87 -15.50 4.61
N PRO A 29 -12.07 -14.90 4.74
CA PRO A 29 -13.20 -15.26 3.92
C PRO A 29 -13.10 -14.62 2.52
N THR A 30 -13.91 -15.12 1.58
CA THR A 30 -14.09 -14.54 0.23
C THR A 30 -15.37 -13.72 0.11
N ASP A 31 -16.21 -13.71 1.14
CA ASP A 31 -17.39 -12.87 1.26
C ASP A 31 -17.60 -12.45 2.72
N LEU A 32 -18.28 -11.33 2.96
CA LEU A 32 -18.44 -10.76 4.29
C LEU A 32 -19.84 -10.95 4.88
N HIS A 33 -20.75 -11.71 4.27
CA HIS A 33 -22.14 -11.76 4.74
C HIS A 33 -22.26 -12.21 6.21
N ASP A 34 -21.49 -13.22 6.60
CA ASP A 34 -21.46 -13.75 7.97
C ASP A 34 -20.71 -12.84 8.97
N TRP A 35 -19.92 -11.89 8.46
CA TRP A 35 -19.09 -10.99 9.26
C TRP A 35 -19.61 -9.55 9.32
N TRP A 36 -20.58 -9.22 8.46
CA TRP A 36 -21.06 -7.87 8.26
C TRP A 36 -21.92 -7.40 9.43
N ARG A 37 -21.79 -6.12 9.77
CA ARG A 37 -22.68 -5.42 10.69
C ARG A 37 -23.08 -4.08 10.08
N ASP A 38 -24.30 -3.66 10.34
CA ASP A 38 -24.87 -2.43 9.77
C ASP A 38 -24.18 -1.14 10.29
N ASP A 39 -23.41 -1.25 11.37
CA ASP A 39 -22.65 -0.14 11.96
C ASP A 39 -21.19 -0.06 11.48
N LEU A 40 -20.78 -0.91 10.53
CA LEU A 40 -19.44 -0.84 9.94
C LEU A 40 -19.30 0.37 9.02
N VAL A 41 -18.12 0.99 9.07
CA VAL A 41 -17.71 2.06 8.16
C VAL A 41 -16.62 1.52 7.24
N THR A 42 -16.82 1.66 5.94
CA THR A 42 -15.84 1.26 4.93
C THR A 42 -14.95 2.43 4.53
N PHE A 43 -13.65 2.18 4.50
CA PHE A 43 -12.65 3.08 3.94
C PHE A 43 -12.01 2.40 2.73
N VAL A 44 -12.12 3.01 1.55
CA VAL A 44 -11.38 2.57 0.37
C VAL A 44 -10.16 3.46 0.22
N LEU A 45 -8.99 2.84 0.35
CA LEU A 45 -7.70 3.52 0.30
C LEU A 45 -7.00 3.19 -1.02
N GLY A 46 -6.32 4.18 -1.61
CA GLY A 46 -5.54 3.99 -2.84
C GLY A 46 -4.42 2.95 -2.68
N CYS A 47 -4.05 2.30 -3.79
CA CYS A 47 -3.05 1.23 -3.83
C CYS A 47 -1.98 1.48 -4.91
N SER A 48 -0.83 0.81 -4.80
CA SER A 48 0.38 1.16 -5.56
C SER A 48 0.22 0.88 -7.03
N PHE A 49 -0.63 -0.08 -7.37
CA PHE A 49 -0.97 -0.42 -8.74
C PHE A 49 -1.39 0.79 -9.58
N SER A 50 -2.08 1.78 -8.99
CA SER A 50 -2.50 2.99 -9.71
C SER A 50 -1.31 3.81 -10.21
N PHE A 51 -0.28 4.02 -9.37
CA PHE A 51 0.90 4.78 -9.78
C PHE A 51 1.94 3.92 -10.51
N GLU A 52 1.97 2.60 -10.26
CA GLU A 52 2.84 1.67 -10.98
C GLU A 52 2.53 1.66 -12.48
N HIS A 53 1.25 1.68 -12.83
CA HIS A 53 0.85 1.85 -14.22
C HIS A 53 1.39 3.16 -14.81
N ALA A 54 1.31 4.27 -14.06
CA ALA A 54 1.85 5.56 -14.50
C ALA A 54 3.39 5.54 -14.63
N LEU A 55 4.10 4.85 -13.75
CA LEU A 55 5.54 4.65 -13.84
C LEU A 55 5.92 3.90 -15.12
N VAL A 56 5.22 2.79 -15.41
CA VAL A 56 5.45 2.00 -16.62
C VAL A 56 5.15 2.80 -17.89
N GLN A 57 4.04 3.55 -17.91
CA GLN A 57 3.74 4.47 -19.02
C GLN A 57 4.79 5.58 -19.19
N ALA A 58 5.45 5.98 -18.11
CA ALA A 58 6.57 6.92 -18.13
C ALA A 58 7.90 6.28 -18.58
N GLY A 59 7.90 5.00 -18.95
CA GLY A 59 9.08 4.25 -19.41
C GLY A 59 9.90 3.61 -18.30
N LEU A 60 9.41 3.62 -17.06
CA LEU A 60 10.13 3.11 -15.90
C LEU A 60 9.83 1.63 -15.69
N ARG A 61 10.85 0.84 -15.37
CA ARG A 61 10.71 -0.60 -15.08
C ARG A 61 10.58 -0.84 -13.60
N LEU A 62 9.75 -1.82 -13.23
CA LEU A 62 9.50 -2.19 -11.85
C LEU A 62 10.19 -3.53 -11.57
N ARG A 63 11.23 -3.52 -10.71
CA ARG A 63 12.07 -4.70 -10.44
C ARG A 63 11.27 -5.93 -9.99
N HIS A 64 10.29 -5.74 -9.11
CA HIS A 64 9.45 -6.84 -8.61
C HIS A 64 8.53 -7.42 -9.70
N TRP A 65 8.10 -6.63 -10.70
CA TRP A 65 7.38 -7.17 -11.86
C TRP A 65 8.29 -8.02 -12.73
N ASP A 66 9.50 -7.52 -13.04
CA ASP A 66 10.50 -8.29 -13.79
C ASP A 66 10.86 -9.61 -13.09
N ALA A 67 10.85 -9.62 -11.75
CA ALA A 67 11.13 -10.80 -10.93
C ALA A 67 9.92 -11.71 -10.66
N GLY A 68 8.69 -11.26 -10.96
CA GLY A 68 7.47 -11.99 -10.63
C GLY A 68 7.20 -12.11 -9.12
N THR A 69 7.63 -11.12 -8.33
CA THR A 69 7.54 -11.12 -6.86
C THR A 69 6.64 -10.02 -6.31
N THR A 70 6.28 -10.12 -5.04
CA THR A 70 5.56 -9.06 -4.32
C THR A 70 6.53 -7.94 -3.97
N VAL A 71 6.11 -6.68 -4.15
CA VAL A 71 6.94 -5.51 -3.80
C VAL A 71 7.41 -5.59 -2.33
N PRO A 72 8.70 -5.32 -2.04
CA PRO A 72 9.18 -5.32 -0.67
C PRO A 72 8.63 -4.13 0.10
N MET A 73 8.22 -4.39 1.34
CA MET A 73 7.67 -3.39 2.24
C MET A 73 8.35 -3.46 3.61
N TYR A 74 8.55 -2.30 4.23
CA TYR A 74 9.32 -2.15 5.46
C TYR A 74 8.60 -1.25 6.45
N LYS A 75 8.63 -1.60 7.73
CA LYS A 75 8.25 -0.75 8.85
C LYS A 75 9.36 0.28 9.06
N THR A 76 8.99 1.54 9.07
CA THR A 76 9.95 2.63 9.29
C THR A 76 9.96 3.10 10.74
N ASN A 77 10.90 3.98 11.07
CA ASN A 77 10.85 4.78 12.30
C ASN A 77 10.02 6.08 12.15
N ILE A 78 9.35 6.29 11.00
CA ILE A 78 8.49 7.45 10.74
C ILE A 78 7.10 7.17 11.33
N GLU A 79 6.78 7.77 12.47
CA GLU A 79 5.48 7.58 13.11
C GLU A 79 4.36 8.27 12.32
N THR A 80 3.20 7.60 12.26
CA THR A 80 1.96 8.20 11.76
C THR A 80 1.49 9.31 12.70
N ALA A 81 0.65 10.23 12.20
CA ALA A 81 -0.03 11.18 13.08
C ALA A 81 -0.95 10.43 14.06
N ALA A 82 -0.56 10.40 15.33
CA ALA A 82 -1.23 9.60 16.33
C ALA A 82 -2.59 10.19 16.74
N THR A 83 -3.52 9.29 17.04
CA THR A 83 -4.76 9.57 17.74
C THR A 83 -4.78 8.79 19.07
N PRO A 84 -5.73 9.03 19.99
CA PRO A 84 -5.80 8.27 21.24
C PRO A 84 -5.92 6.75 21.08
N ARG A 85 -6.42 6.27 19.92
CA ARG A 85 -6.65 4.84 19.67
C ARG A 85 -5.75 4.25 18.58
N PHE A 86 -5.24 5.08 17.68
CA PHE A 86 -4.45 4.65 16.53
C PHE A 86 -3.09 5.34 16.55
N SER A 87 -2.03 4.54 16.61
CA SER A 87 -0.65 4.99 16.50
C SER A 87 0.22 3.86 15.98
N GLY A 88 1.27 4.20 15.25
CA GLY A 88 2.22 3.23 14.75
C GLY A 88 3.10 3.75 13.62
N PRO A 89 4.11 2.94 13.25
CA PRO A 89 5.05 3.30 12.21
C PRO A 89 4.35 3.33 10.86
N THR A 90 4.79 4.24 10.00
CA THR A 90 4.46 4.20 8.57
C THR A 90 5.16 3.01 7.95
N VAL A 91 4.42 2.21 7.19
CA VAL A 91 5.00 1.16 6.36
C VAL A 91 5.22 1.72 4.96
N VAL A 92 6.40 1.47 4.39
CA VAL A 92 6.75 1.90 3.04
C VAL A 92 6.93 0.72 2.10
N SER A 93 6.64 0.91 0.82
CA SER A 93 7.05 0.00 -0.25
C SER A 93 8.27 0.57 -0.98
N MET A 94 9.22 -0.28 -1.35
CA MET A 94 10.48 0.16 -1.97
C MET A 94 10.58 -0.29 -3.43
N ARG A 95 11.08 0.60 -4.30
CA ARG A 95 11.46 0.27 -5.67
C ARG A 95 12.86 0.83 -5.97
N PRO A 96 13.78 0.02 -6.52
CA PRO A 96 15.08 0.51 -6.96
C PRO A 96 14.99 1.22 -8.31
N PHE A 97 15.69 2.34 -8.45
CA PHE A 97 15.79 3.08 -9.70
C PHE A 97 17.20 3.63 -9.92
N SER A 98 17.61 3.81 -11.17
CA SER A 98 18.75 4.69 -11.46
C SER A 98 18.46 6.12 -10.96
N PRO A 99 19.46 6.98 -10.70
CA PRO A 99 19.19 8.35 -10.23
C PRO A 99 18.29 9.16 -11.16
N ALA A 100 18.45 8.99 -12.48
CA ALA A 100 17.60 9.64 -13.48
C ALA A 100 16.16 9.12 -13.43
N ASP A 101 15.98 7.81 -13.31
CA ASP A 101 14.68 7.16 -13.20
C ASP A 101 13.99 7.49 -11.87
N ALA A 102 14.73 7.64 -10.78
CA ALA A 102 14.22 8.05 -9.49
C ALA A 102 13.60 9.46 -9.56
N ILE A 103 14.27 10.41 -10.22
CA ILE A 103 13.73 11.76 -10.46
C ILE A 103 12.44 11.66 -11.27
N ARG A 104 12.42 10.85 -12.34
CA ARG A 104 11.25 10.66 -13.17
C ARG A 104 10.10 10.00 -12.41
N ALA A 105 10.40 9.04 -11.54
CA ALA A 105 9.44 8.35 -10.69
C ALA A 105 8.80 9.32 -9.69
N ILE A 106 9.61 10.17 -9.04
CA ILE A 106 9.12 11.22 -8.14
C ILE A 106 8.15 12.14 -8.88
N GLN A 107 8.58 12.72 -10.01
CA GLN A 107 7.73 13.63 -10.79
C GLN A 107 6.41 12.99 -11.25
N THR A 108 6.47 11.72 -11.65
CA THR A 108 5.31 10.99 -12.15
C THR A 108 4.31 10.69 -11.02
N THR A 109 4.80 10.23 -9.87
CA THR A 109 3.96 9.79 -8.75
C THR A 109 3.42 10.95 -7.92
N SER A 110 4.14 12.07 -7.82
CA SER A 110 3.67 13.30 -7.14
C SER A 110 2.34 13.85 -7.69
N ARG A 111 1.96 13.48 -8.92
CA ARG A 111 0.71 13.89 -9.54
C ARG A 111 -0.52 13.15 -8.99
N TYR A 112 -0.36 12.19 -8.09
CA TYR A 112 -1.48 11.36 -7.60
C TYR A 112 -1.65 11.45 -6.06
N PRO A 113 -1.88 12.65 -5.49
CA PRO A 113 -1.89 12.87 -4.04
C PRO A 113 -3.06 12.18 -3.32
N SER A 114 -4.15 11.87 -4.02
CA SER A 114 -5.35 11.21 -3.45
C SER A 114 -5.22 9.69 -3.34
N VAL A 115 -4.13 9.09 -3.86
CA VAL A 115 -3.84 7.65 -3.74
C VAL A 115 -2.57 7.40 -2.94
N HIS A 116 -1.41 7.36 -3.59
CA HIS A 116 -0.12 7.18 -2.92
C HIS A 116 0.73 8.45 -2.87
N GLY A 117 0.61 9.31 -3.87
CA GLY A 117 1.40 10.52 -3.98
C GLY A 117 2.90 10.28 -4.21
N ALA A 118 3.68 11.29 -3.82
CA ALA A 118 5.13 11.31 -3.92
C ALA A 118 5.78 10.27 -2.98
N PRO A 119 7.03 9.83 -3.25
CA PRO A 119 7.82 9.12 -2.25
C PRO A 119 7.95 9.94 -0.97
N ILE A 120 7.97 9.26 0.17
CA ILE A 120 8.23 9.89 1.46
C ILE A 120 9.71 9.83 1.85
N HIS A 121 10.50 8.99 1.16
CA HIS A 121 11.94 8.89 1.33
C HIS A 121 12.63 8.39 0.06
N PHE A 122 13.90 8.74 -0.11
CA PHE A 122 14.78 8.19 -1.15
C PHE A 122 16.23 8.23 -0.66
N GLY A 123 17.06 7.27 -1.08
CA GLY A 123 18.45 7.20 -0.65
C GLY A 123 18.64 6.25 0.53
N ASP A 124 19.40 6.67 1.55
CA ASP A 124 19.84 5.78 2.64
C ASP A 124 18.66 5.16 3.42
N PRO A 125 18.42 3.84 3.36
CA PRO A 125 17.34 3.18 4.10
C PRO A 125 17.46 3.32 5.62
N ALA A 126 18.68 3.42 6.15
CA ALA A 126 18.91 3.52 7.58
C ALA A 126 18.34 4.82 8.17
N ALA A 127 18.26 5.89 7.36
CA ALA A 127 17.65 7.16 7.77
C ALA A 127 16.17 7.04 8.16
N ILE A 128 15.47 6.02 7.64
CA ILE A 128 14.07 5.70 7.97
C ILE A 128 13.94 4.42 8.79
N GLY A 129 15.03 3.97 9.43
CA GLY A 129 15.04 2.84 10.34
C GLY A 129 15.10 1.46 9.69
N ILE A 130 15.38 1.37 8.38
CA ILE A 130 15.54 0.10 7.67
C ILE A 130 17.02 -0.29 7.74
N ALA A 131 17.35 -1.26 8.60
CA ALA A 131 18.73 -1.68 8.82
C ALA A 131 19.27 -2.62 7.72
N ASP A 132 18.40 -3.44 7.13
CA ASP A 132 18.73 -4.37 6.06
C ASP A 132 17.63 -4.31 4.99
N ILE A 133 18.01 -3.87 3.79
CA ILE A 133 17.07 -3.74 2.67
C ILE A 133 16.72 -5.11 2.06
N ASP A 134 17.53 -6.13 2.28
CA ASP A 134 17.29 -7.47 1.74
C ASP A 134 16.37 -8.31 2.64
N ALA A 135 15.94 -7.76 3.79
CA ALA A 135 15.04 -8.39 4.76
C ALA A 135 13.75 -7.58 4.95
N PRO A 136 12.82 -7.58 3.96
CA PRO A 136 11.56 -6.84 4.09
C PRO A 136 10.65 -7.43 5.17
N ASP A 137 9.90 -6.56 5.85
CA ASP A 137 8.87 -6.97 6.82
C ASP A 137 7.68 -7.65 6.14
N TYR A 138 7.38 -7.28 4.89
CA TYR A 138 6.33 -7.87 4.06
C TYR A 138 6.75 -7.92 2.59
N GLY A 139 6.21 -8.89 1.85
CA GLY A 139 6.57 -9.09 0.44
C GLY A 139 7.91 -9.79 0.28
N ASP A 140 8.53 -9.61 -0.88
CA ASP A 140 9.75 -10.33 -1.26
C ASP A 140 10.89 -9.34 -1.53
N ALA A 141 12.11 -9.70 -1.13
CA ALA A 141 13.29 -8.90 -1.42
C ALA A 141 13.54 -8.80 -2.94
N VAL A 142 14.15 -7.70 -3.38
CA VAL A 142 14.48 -7.47 -4.79
C VAL A 142 15.92 -7.03 -4.96
N GLU A 143 16.54 -7.40 -6.08
CA GLU A 143 17.91 -7.01 -6.40
C GLU A 143 18.07 -5.48 -6.50
N MET A 144 18.98 -4.94 -5.68
CA MET A 144 19.56 -3.61 -5.82
C MET A 144 20.80 -3.68 -6.72
N ARG A 145 20.76 -3.08 -7.91
CA ARG A 145 21.93 -3.07 -8.81
C ARG A 145 22.87 -1.92 -8.49
N ALA A 146 24.13 -2.08 -8.89
CA ALA A 146 25.14 -1.04 -8.73
C ALA A 146 24.68 0.28 -9.37
N GLY A 147 24.71 1.35 -8.58
CA GLY A 147 24.28 2.69 -9.00
C GLY A 147 22.77 2.96 -8.89
N GLU A 148 21.95 1.98 -8.51
CA GLU A 148 20.54 2.21 -8.19
C GLU A 148 20.39 2.83 -6.78
N VAL A 149 19.30 3.57 -6.62
CA VAL A 149 18.89 4.22 -5.38
C VAL A 149 17.51 3.68 -5.00
N PRO A 150 17.28 3.27 -3.75
CA PRO A 150 15.95 2.84 -3.33
C PRO A 150 15.05 4.06 -3.09
N VAL A 151 13.82 3.96 -3.56
CA VAL A 151 12.80 5.00 -3.41
C VAL A 151 11.59 4.41 -2.70
N PHE A 152 11.06 5.13 -1.70
CA PHE A 152 10.11 4.60 -0.73
C PHE A 152 8.80 5.39 -0.74
N TRP A 153 7.68 4.70 -0.96
CA TRP A 153 6.33 5.27 -0.91
C TRP A 153 5.58 4.73 0.30
N ALA A 154 4.78 5.58 0.96
CA ALA A 154 3.85 5.12 2.00
C ALA A 154 2.94 4.01 1.45
N CYS A 155 2.72 2.94 2.21
CA CYS A 155 2.03 1.75 1.75
C CYS A 155 0.70 1.53 2.49
N GLY A 156 -0.29 1.00 1.76
CA GLY A 156 -1.63 0.67 2.27
C GLY A 156 -1.66 -0.48 3.28
N VAL A 157 -0.52 -1.10 3.60
CA VAL A 157 -0.36 -2.04 4.71
C VAL A 157 -0.08 -1.35 6.06
N THR A 158 0.13 -0.03 6.09
CA THR A 158 0.27 0.74 7.35
C THR A 158 -0.87 0.48 8.34
N PRO A 159 -2.16 0.45 7.93
CA PRO A 159 -3.25 0.08 8.82
C PRO A 159 -3.10 -1.30 9.44
N GLN A 160 -2.48 -2.28 8.75
CA GLN A 160 -2.26 -3.62 9.32
C GLN A 160 -1.30 -3.57 10.51
N ALA A 161 -0.22 -2.79 10.41
CA ALA A 161 0.70 -2.56 11.53
C ALA A 161 0.05 -1.82 12.71
N VAL A 162 -0.97 -1.00 12.43
CA VAL A 162 -1.72 -0.27 13.46
C VAL A 162 -2.82 -1.13 14.09
N ILE A 163 -3.48 -2.02 13.35
CA ILE A 163 -4.56 -2.89 13.85
C ILE A 163 -4.07 -3.78 15.00
N GLU A 164 -2.88 -4.37 14.86
CA GLU A 164 -2.28 -5.21 15.90
C GLU A 164 -2.08 -4.46 17.23
N ARG A 165 -1.82 -3.14 17.17
CA ARG A 165 -1.63 -2.26 18.32
C ARG A 165 -2.95 -1.73 18.87
N ALA A 166 -3.81 -1.25 17.98
CA ALA A 166 -5.09 -0.62 18.32
C ALA A 166 -6.11 -1.62 18.85
N LYS A 167 -6.00 -2.89 18.46
CA LYS A 167 -6.87 -4.01 18.88
C LYS A 167 -8.36 -3.66 18.82
N PRO A 168 -8.86 -3.24 17.65
CA PRO A 168 -10.29 -2.99 17.49
C PRO A 168 -11.05 -4.30 17.76
N PRO A 169 -12.25 -4.25 18.38
CA PRO A 169 -13.08 -5.44 18.60
C PRO A 169 -13.38 -6.19 17.30
N LEU A 170 -13.54 -5.44 16.20
CA LEU A 170 -13.67 -5.97 14.85
C LEU A 170 -13.00 -5.02 13.86
N CYS A 171 -12.20 -5.56 12.95
CA CYS A 171 -11.71 -4.86 11.78
C CYS A 171 -11.64 -5.83 10.60
N ILE A 172 -12.00 -5.36 9.41
CA ILE A 172 -11.97 -6.16 8.19
C ILE A 172 -11.12 -5.40 7.17
N THR A 173 -10.17 -6.09 6.55
CA THR A 173 -9.35 -5.56 5.46
C THR A 173 -9.45 -6.48 4.24
N HIS A 174 -9.00 -6.02 3.08
CA HIS A 174 -8.69 -6.94 1.99
C HIS A 174 -7.47 -7.80 2.36
N LYS A 175 -7.37 -8.99 1.75
CA LYS A 175 -6.14 -9.77 1.75
C LYS A 175 -5.12 -9.08 0.83
N PRO A 176 -3.84 -8.92 1.21
CA PRO A 176 -2.82 -8.36 0.32
C PRO A 176 -2.84 -9.03 -1.06
N GLY A 177 -2.87 -8.22 -2.13
CA GLY A 177 -2.98 -8.70 -3.51
C GLY A 177 -4.41 -8.95 -4.01
N SER A 178 -5.42 -8.80 -3.15
CA SER A 178 -6.84 -8.97 -3.48
C SER A 178 -7.60 -7.65 -3.32
N MET A 179 -7.26 -6.64 -4.10
CA MET A 179 -7.85 -5.30 -3.97
C MET A 179 -9.23 -5.20 -4.64
N LEU A 180 -10.03 -4.20 -4.22
CA LEU A 180 -11.21 -3.76 -4.94
C LEU A 180 -10.81 -3.10 -6.25
N ILE A 181 -11.45 -3.47 -7.36
CA ILE A 181 -11.33 -2.79 -8.65
C ILE A 181 -12.53 -1.85 -8.78
N THR A 182 -12.27 -0.58 -9.12
CA THR A 182 -13.29 0.47 -9.24
C THR A 182 -13.52 0.85 -10.71
N ASP A 183 -14.62 1.52 -11.00
CA ASP A 183 -14.88 2.10 -12.33
C ASP A 183 -14.09 3.39 -12.60
N LEU A 184 -13.42 3.92 -11.57
CA LEU A 184 -12.60 5.13 -11.68
C LEU A 184 -11.31 4.87 -12.50
N PRO A 185 -11.09 5.58 -13.61
CA PRO A 185 -9.83 5.49 -14.33
C PRO A 185 -8.71 6.21 -13.55
N ASN A 186 -7.51 5.63 -13.51
CA ASN A 186 -6.36 6.28 -12.82
C ASN A 186 -6.13 7.73 -13.27
N SER A 187 -6.40 8.06 -14.54
CA SER A 187 -6.24 9.41 -15.07
C SER A 187 -7.15 10.45 -14.41
N SER A 188 -8.31 10.07 -13.86
CA SER A 188 -9.19 11.02 -13.15
C SER A 188 -8.69 11.33 -11.74
N LEU A 189 -7.74 10.56 -11.22
CA LEU A 189 -7.14 10.75 -9.89
C LEU A 189 -5.86 11.61 -9.94
N ALA A 190 -5.37 11.93 -11.14
CA ALA A 190 -4.20 12.76 -11.33
C ALA A 190 -4.55 14.25 -11.14
N VAL A 191 -3.71 14.97 -10.40
CA VAL A 191 -3.69 16.44 -10.35
C VAL A 191 -2.65 16.99 -11.33
N PHE A 192 -2.92 18.19 -11.86
CA PHE A 192 -2.07 18.89 -12.84
C PHE A 192 -1.20 19.94 -12.17
#